data_AF-A0A930GXH6-F1
#
_entry.id   AF-A0A930GXH6-F1
#
_cell.length_a   1.000
_cell.length_b   1.000
_cell.length_c   1.000
_cell.angle_alpha   90.00
_cell.angle_beta   90.00
_cell.angle_gamma   90.00
#
_symmetry.space_group_name_H-M   'P 1'
#
loop_
_entity.id
_entity.type
_entity.pdbx_description
1 polymer ?
#
loop_
_entity_poly.entity_id
_entity_poly.type
_entity_poly.pdbx_seq_one_letter_code
_entity_poly.pdbx_strand_id
1 'polypeptide(L)'
;YENQIEQKEEVKYTRETDRNAPTTEKESLQDFCKVAEWKAFASFWIETCVEDKSYSSTVFGLLRMKDESLAKKMAQDIADALYFIPRSLELLEVAEPLRKVLVDCYCKSIFQGEKYWKEIVGEE
;
A
#
# COMPACT_ATOMS: atom_id res chain seq x y z
N TYR A 1 -35.04 30.09 -38.44
CA TYR A 1 -35.14 30.10 -36.98
C TYR A 1 -35.22 28.68 -36.41
N GLU A 2 -36.00 27.77 -37.01
CA GLU A 2 -36.10 26.35 -36.61
C GLU A 2 -34.76 25.58 -36.63
N ASN A 3 -33.95 25.75 -37.69
CA ASN A 3 -32.61 25.14 -37.79
C ASN A 3 -31.63 25.51 -36.65
N GLN A 4 -31.83 26.63 -35.95
CA GLN A 4 -30.97 27.01 -34.82
C GLN A 4 -31.45 26.42 -33.49
N ILE A 5 -32.71 25.96 -33.44
CA ILE A 5 -33.31 25.33 -32.26
C ILE A 5 -32.94 23.85 -32.27
N GLU A 6 -33.06 23.16 -33.41
CA GLU A 6 -32.66 21.76 -33.57
C GLU A 6 -31.17 21.54 -33.30
N GLN A 7 -30.29 22.43 -33.80
CA GLN A 7 -28.86 22.35 -33.49
C GLN A 7 -28.55 22.63 -32.02
N LYS A 8 -29.33 23.48 -31.35
CA LYS A 8 -29.17 23.72 -29.90
C LYS A 8 -29.70 22.56 -29.07
N GLU A 9 -30.75 21.90 -29.52
CA GLU A 9 -31.32 20.72 -28.85
C GLU A 9 -30.43 19.48 -29.04
N GLU A 10 -29.90 19.23 -30.24
CA GLU A 10 -28.93 18.16 -30.48
C GLU A 10 -27.63 18.35 -29.68
N VAL A 11 -27.08 19.58 -29.67
CA VAL A 11 -25.87 19.91 -28.88
C VAL A 11 -26.12 19.82 -27.38
N LYS A 12 -27.35 20.07 -26.92
CA LYS A 12 -27.73 19.91 -25.51
C LYS A 12 -27.94 18.44 -25.14
N TYR A 13 -28.57 17.66 -26.03
CA TYR A 13 -28.78 16.22 -25.85
C TYR A 13 -27.46 15.44 -25.83
N THR A 14 -26.51 15.75 -26.72
CA THR A 14 -25.15 15.15 -26.67
C THR A 14 -24.34 15.59 -25.44
N ARG A 15 -24.48 16.84 -24.98
CA ARG A 15 -23.79 17.32 -23.76
C ARG A 15 -24.38 16.80 -22.45
N GLU A 16 -25.60 16.29 -22.44
CA GLU A 16 -26.22 15.72 -21.25
C GLU A 16 -25.94 14.22 -21.12
N THR A 17 -25.75 13.47 -22.21
CA THR A 17 -25.37 12.05 -22.15
C THR A 17 -23.90 11.79 -21.77
N ASP A 18 -23.00 12.75 -21.97
CA ASP A 18 -21.57 12.60 -21.58
C ASP A 18 -21.27 12.95 -20.12
N ARG A 19 -22.21 13.56 -19.39
CA ARG A 19 -21.96 14.09 -18.03
C ARG A 19 -22.10 13.08 -16.89
N ASN A 20 -22.59 11.86 -17.15
CA ASN A 20 -22.96 10.92 -16.08
C ASN A 20 -22.19 9.58 -16.06
N ALA A 21 -21.11 9.40 -16.83
CA ALA A 21 -20.37 8.13 -16.87
C ALA A 21 -18.81 8.12 -16.83
N PRO A 22 -18.03 9.23 -16.81
CA PRO A 22 -16.56 9.11 -16.85
C PRO A 22 -15.84 9.18 -15.48
N THR A 23 -16.55 9.44 -14.38
CA THR A 23 -15.92 9.67 -13.07
C THR A 23 -15.56 8.35 -12.37
N THR A 24 -16.49 7.39 -12.34
CA THR A 24 -16.35 6.12 -11.61
C THR A 24 -15.27 5.20 -12.19
N GLU A 25 -15.17 5.09 -13.52
CA GLU A 25 -14.18 4.22 -14.16
C GLU A 25 -12.76 4.77 -13.99
N LYS A 26 -12.57 6.08 -14.15
CA LYS A 26 -11.28 6.74 -13.98
C LYS A 26 -10.78 6.70 -12.53
N GLU A 27 -11.66 6.92 -11.56
CA GLU A 27 -11.35 6.79 -10.13
C GLU A 27 -10.98 5.34 -9.79
N SER A 28 -11.72 4.36 -10.30
CA SER A 28 -11.43 2.94 -10.08
C SER A 28 -10.07 2.49 -10.66
N LEU A 29 -9.69 3.02 -11.83
CA LEU A 29 -8.38 2.78 -12.42
C LEU A 29 -7.27 3.43 -11.61
N GLN A 30 -7.50 4.63 -11.08
CA GLN A 30 -6.53 5.34 -10.25
C GLN A 30 -6.27 4.60 -8.93
N ASP A 31 -7.33 4.10 -8.28
CA ASP A 31 -7.22 3.28 -7.08
C ASP A 31 -6.50 1.95 -7.35
N PHE A 32 -6.80 1.30 -8.47
CA PHE A 32 -6.09 0.09 -8.89
C PHE A 32 -4.60 0.32 -9.09
N CYS A 33 -4.22 1.36 -9.86
CA CYS A 33 -2.83 1.72 -10.10
C CYS A 33 -2.11 2.04 -8.78
N LYS A 34 -2.75 2.77 -7.88
CA LYS A 34 -2.22 3.11 -6.56
C LYS A 34 -1.93 1.87 -5.71
N VAL A 35 -2.84 0.90 -5.68
CA VAL A 35 -2.62 -0.37 -4.97
C VAL A 35 -1.47 -1.18 -5.61
N ALA A 36 -1.38 -1.19 -6.95
CA ALA A 36 -0.30 -1.87 -7.65
C ALA A 36 1.07 -1.24 -7.36
N GLU A 37 1.16 0.10 -7.37
CA GLU A 37 2.36 0.85 -7.01
C GLU A 37 2.79 0.55 -5.56
N TRP A 38 1.85 0.52 -4.62
CA TRP A 38 2.15 0.18 -3.22
C TRP A 38 2.67 -1.23 -3.04
N LYS A 39 2.11 -2.22 -3.76
CA LYS A 39 2.61 -3.60 -3.72
C LYS A 39 4.01 -3.70 -4.30
N ALA A 40 4.28 -3.00 -5.41
CA ALA A 40 5.61 -2.96 -6.00
C ALA A 40 6.61 -2.33 -5.04
N PHE A 41 6.28 -1.16 -4.48
CA PHE A 41 7.10 -0.48 -3.48
C PHE A 41 7.39 -1.38 -2.27
N ALA A 42 6.36 -1.98 -1.68
CA ALA A 42 6.51 -2.85 -0.51
C ALA A 42 7.45 -4.03 -0.79
N SER A 43 7.27 -4.68 -1.94
CA SER A 43 8.09 -5.83 -2.33
C SER A 43 9.56 -5.43 -2.53
N PHE A 44 9.82 -4.36 -3.26
CA PHE A 44 11.19 -3.86 -3.49
C PHE A 44 11.84 -3.34 -2.21
N TRP A 45 11.08 -2.69 -1.33
CA TRP A 45 11.60 -2.22 -0.04
C TRP A 45 12.04 -3.39 0.83
N ILE A 46 11.23 -4.46 0.93
CA ILE A 46 11.60 -5.68 1.67
C ILE A 46 12.85 -6.33 1.07
N GLU A 47 12.90 -6.50 -0.25
CA GLU A 47 14.06 -7.07 -0.95
C GLU A 47 15.33 -6.26 -0.64
N THR A 48 15.24 -4.93 -0.71
CA THR A 48 16.35 -4.02 -0.38
C THR A 48 16.81 -4.22 1.07
N CYS A 49 15.88 -4.34 2.02
CA CYS A 49 16.23 -4.59 3.42
C CYS A 49 16.93 -5.95 3.63
N VAL A 50 16.53 -6.98 2.89
CA VAL A 50 17.11 -8.33 2.97
C VAL A 50 18.49 -8.40 2.32
N GLU A 51 18.68 -7.72 1.19
CA GLU A 51 19.94 -7.74 0.44
C GLU A 51 21.02 -6.80 0.99
N ASP A 52 20.65 -5.86 1.87
CA ASP A 52 21.59 -4.92 2.45
C ASP A 52 22.63 -5.64 3.32
N LYS A 53 23.89 -5.55 2.90
CA LYS A 53 25.05 -6.22 3.50
C LYS A 53 25.36 -5.75 4.93
N SER A 54 24.90 -4.57 5.33
CA SER A 54 24.94 -4.16 6.74
C SER A 54 24.14 -5.11 7.63
N TYR A 55 23.19 -5.86 7.04
CA TYR A 55 22.40 -6.91 7.68
C TYR A 55 22.90 -8.35 7.44
N SER A 56 24.07 -8.58 6.84
CA SER A 56 24.73 -9.91 6.79
C SER A 56 25.73 -10.07 7.95
N SER A 57 25.52 -11.03 8.85
CA SER A 57 26.52 -11.40 9.88
C SER A 57 26.62 -12.92 9.89
N THR A 58 27.65 -13.43 9.22
CA THR A 58 27.98 -14.84 9.27
C THR A 58 28.80 -15.09 10.54
N VAL A 59 28.19 -15.72 11.56
CA VAL A 59 28.95 -16.33 12.67
C VAL A 59 28.78 -17.84 12.54
N PHE A 60 29.89 -18.53 12.25
CA PHE A 60 30.08 -19.98 12.30
C PHE A 60 28.90 -20.85 11.80
N GLY A 61 28.76 -20.99 10.48
CA GLY A 61 28.09 -22.14 9.84
C GLY A 61 26.60 -22.35 10.13
N LEU A 62 25.97 -21.54 10.99
CA LEU A 62 24.56 -21.61 11.37
C LEU A 62 23.92 -20.23 11.19
N LEU A 63 23.53 -19.98 9.94
CA LEU A 63 22.85 -18.78 9.47
C LEU A 63 21.41 -18.72 10.05
N ARG A 64 21.17 -18.20 11.28
CA ARG A 64 19.78 -18.03 11.79
C ARG A 64 19.47 -16.85 12.74
N MET A 65 20.44 -16.22 13.42
CA MET A 65 20.11 -15.16 14.42
C MET A 65 19.82 -13.77 13.82
N LYS A 66 20.38 -13.42 12.65
CA LYS A 66 20.23 -12.06 12.10
C LYS A 66 18.90 -11.85 11.38
N ASP A 67 18.32 -12.91 10.83
CA ASP A 67 17.04 -12.86 10.10
C ASP A 67 15.88 -12.45 11.00
N GLU A 68 15.83 -12.92 12.26
CA GLU A 68 14.81 -12.50 13.23
C GLU A 68 14.97 -11.02 13.60
N SER A 69 16.19 -10.56 13.87
CA SER A 69 16.42 -9.16 14.23
C SER A 69 16.05 -8.20 13.09
N LEU A 70 16.36 -8.58 11.85
CA LEU A 70 15.99 -7.83 10.66
C LEU A 70 14.47 -7.86 10.46
N ALA A 71 13.83 -9.03 10.59
CA ALA A 71 12.38 -9.17 10.51
C ALA A 71 11.66 -8.26 11.52
N LYS A 72 12.06 -8.31 12.80
CA LYS A 72 11.51 -7.46 13.85
C LYS A 72 11.73 -5.97 13.58
N LYS A 73 12.92 -5.60 13.07
CA LYS A 73 13.19 -4.22 12.69
C LYS A 73 12.28 -3.75 11.56
N MET A 74 12.12 -4.55 10.50
CA MET A 74 11.20 -4.23 9.40
C MET A 74 9.76 -4.11 9.91
N ALA A 75 9.31 -5.02 10.78
CA ALA A 75 7.99 -4.92 11.41
C ALA A 75 7.82 -3.63 12.23
N GLN A 76 8.85 -3.24 13.00
CA GLN A 76 8.86 -1.99 13.75
C GLN A 76 8.82 -0.77 12.84
N ASP A 77 9.62 -0.73 11.78
CA ASP A 77 9.65 0.39 10.83
C ASP A 77 8.28 0.57 10.13
N ILE A 78 7.65 -0.55 9.74
CA ILE A 78 6.27 -0.54 9.19
C ILE A 78 5.28 -0.03 10.26
N ALA A 79 5.38 -0.54 11.49
CA ALA A 79 4.46 -0.18 12.56
C ALA A 79 4.60 1.30 12.96
N ASP A 80 5.81 1.82 13.06
CA ASP A 80 6.05 3.23 13.36
C ASP A 80 5.41 4.12 12.30
N ALA A 81 5.71 3.86 11.02
CA ALA A 81 5.24 4.70 9.92
C ALA A 81 3.72 4.62 9.68
N LEU A 82 3.11 3.44 9.84
CA LEU A 82 1.74 3.18 9.37
C LEU A 82 0.75 2.80 10.46
N TYR A 83 1.21 2.59 11.69
CA TYR A 83 0.38 2.28 12.85
C TYR A 83 0.57 3.28 13.99
N PHE A 84 1.74 3.34 14.64
CA PHE A 84 1.96 4.15 15.84
C PHE A 84 1.92 5.66 15.57
N ILE A 85 2.65 6.16 14.57
CA ILE A 85 2.62 7.59 14.22
C ILE A 85 1.21 8.00 13.77
N PRO A 86 0.55 7.31 12.81
CA PRO A 86 -0.82 7.65 12.44
C PRO A 86 -1.82 7.57 13.60
N ARG A 87 -1.71 6.57 14.48
CA ARG A 87 -2.55 6.46 15.68
C ARG A 87 -2.40 7.67 16.60
N SER A 88 -1.17 8.13 16.83
CA SER A 88 -0.90 9.31 17.66
C SER A 88 -1.48 10.62 17.10
N LEU A 89 -1.79 10.63 15.80
CA LEU A 89 -2.34 11.77 15.06
C LEU A 89 -3.81 11.59 14.66
N GLU A 90 -4.47 10.52 15.11
CA GLU A 90 -5.86 10.17 14.72
C GLU A 90 -6.05 9.92 13.21
N LEU A 91 -4.98 9.47 12.52
CA LEU A 91 -4.95 9.19 11.08
C LEU A 91 -4.90 7.69 10.75
N LEU A 92 -5.22 6.82 11.71
CA LEU A 92 -5.06 5.37 11.56
C LEU A 92 -5.91 4.77 10.43
N GLU A 93 -7.12 5.31 10.23
CA GLU A 93 -8.04 4.94 9.15
C GLU A 93 -7.50 5.39 7.79
N VAL A 94 -6.90 6.58 7.71
CA VAL A 94 -6.31 7.11 6.48
C VAL A 94 -5.09 6.28 6.05
N ALA A 95 -4.32 5.79 7.03
CA ALA A 95 -3.15 4.94 6.79
C ALA A 95 -3.50 3.47 6.50
N GLU A 96 -4.74 3.02 6.79
CA GLU A 96 -5.13 1.61 6.74
C GLU A 96 -4.90 0.94 5.37
N PRO A 97 -5.26 1.56 4.22
CA PRO A 97 -5.08 0.92 2.93
C PRO A 97 -3.61 0.63 2.60
N LEU A 98 -2.71 1.56 2.92
CA LEU A 98 -1.27 1.38 2.71
C LEU A 98 -0.67 0.42 3.72
N ARG A 99 -1.07 0.52 5.00
CA ARG A 99 -0.65 -0.40 6.07
C ARG A 99 -0.94 -1.84 5.68
N LYS A 100 -2.17 -2.11 5.23
CA LYS A 100 -2.58 -3.46 4.82
C LYS A 100 -1.71 -4.02 3.70
N VAL A 101 -1.41 -3.21 2.67
CA VAL A 101 -0.54 -3.65 1.58
C VAL A 101 0.87 -3.98 2.06
N LEU A 102 1.48 -3.12 2.89
CA LEU A 102 2.84 -3.34 3.38
C LEU A 102 2.93 -4.52 4.35
N VAL A 103 1.97 -4.65 5.27
CA VAL A 103 1.90 -5.77 6.21
C VAL A 103 1.68 -7.09 5.47
N ASP A 104 0.76 -7.13 4.50
CA ASP A 104 0.53 -8.32 3.68
C ASP A 104 1.78 -8.75 2.92
N CYS A 105 2.51 -7.81 2.30
CA CYS A 105 3.76 -8.11 1.62
C CYS A 105 4.83 -8.59 2.60
N TYR A 106 4.99 -7.93 3.73
CA TYR A 106 5.94 -8.32 4.78
C TYR A 106 5.68 -9.73 5.30
N CYS A 107 4.44 -10.05 5.67
CA CYS A 107 4.05 -11.35 6.20
C CYS A 107 4.23 -12.49 5.19
N LYS A 108 4.06 -12.22 3.89
CA LYS A 108 4.28 -13.20 2.81
C LYS A 108 5.76 -13.42 2.51
N SER A 109 6.58 -12.37 2.62
CA SER A 109 8.00 -12.42 2.26
C SER A 109 8.91 -12.87 3.39
N ILE A 110 8.49 -12.71 4.65
CA ILE A 110 9.33 -12.96 5.82
C ILE A 110 8.84 -14.18 6.60
N PHE A 111 9.73 -15.13 6.86
CA PHE A 111 9.42 -16.30 7.68
C PHE A 111 9.02 -15.88 9.10
N GLN A 112 7.85 -16.35 9.58
CA GLN A 112 7.23 -15.90 10.84
C GLN A 112 6.87 -14.40 10.87
N GLY A 113 6.71 -13.74 9.71
CA GLY A 113 6.37 -12.32 9.63
C GLY A 113 5.13 -11.95 10.45
N GLU A 114 4.05 -12.72 10.36
CA GLU A 114 2.82 -12.48 11.14
C GLU A 114 3.06 -12.48 12.66
N LYS A 115 3.87 -13.43 13.15
CA LYS A 115 4.22 -13.51 14.57
C LYS A 115 4.94 -12.24 15.02
N TYR A 116 5.93 -11.79 14.24
CA TYR A 116 6.68 -10.59 14.57
C TYR A 116 5.82 -9.33 14.49
N TRP A 117 4.94 -9.23 13.48
CA TRP A 117 3.99 -8.13 13.38
C TRP A 117 3.13 -8.03 14.65
N LYS A 118 2.50 -9.14 15.04
CA LYS A 118 1.68 -9.22 16.26
C LYS A 118 2.44 -8.85 17.52
N GLU A 119 3.67 -9.33 17.67
CA GLU A 119 4.56 -8.99 18.79
C GLU A 119 4.80 -7.48 18.88
N ILE A 120 4.96 -6.80 17.73
CA ILE A 120 5.19 -5.35 17.66
C ILE A 120 3.92 -4.56 17.94
N VAL A 121 2.81 -4.83 17.26
CA VAL A 121 1.58 -4.02 17.41
C VAL A 121 0.75 -4.35 18.65
N GLY A 122 1.05 -5.47 19.32
CA GLY A 122 0.33 -5.91 20.51
C GLY A 122 -1.06 -6.46 20.23
N GLU A 123 -1.27 -7.03 19.04
CA GLU A 123 -2.51 -7.73 18.67
C GLU A 123 -2.33 -9.24 18.92
N GLU A 124 -2.94 -9.79 19.98
CA GLU A 124 -3.01 -11.24 20.23
C GLU A 124 -3.90 -11.95 19.18
#